data_AF-A0A7S1CXL9-F1
#
_entry.id   AF-A0A7S1CXL9-F1
#
_cell.length_a   1.000
_cell.length_b   1.000
_cell.length_c   1.000
_cell.angle_alpha   90.00
_cell.angle_beta   90.00
_cell.angle_gamma   90.00
#
_symmetry.space_group_name_H-M   'P 1'
#
loop_
_entity.id
_entity.type
_entity.pdbx_description
1 polymer ?
#
loop_
_entity_poly.entity_id
_entity_poly.type
_entity_poly.pdbx_seq_one_letter_code
_entity_poly.pdbx_strand_id
1 'polypeptide(L)'
;KKMVVVLQSSWISALILLLLLATAAVAEAVAEDIVLVQFDSSDGPLPVWKEMNDPVMGGKSTGQFTVQKGMGVFTGQVVDVPFLKAPGFIQASTKGPFPDVLKCKSLAITCRSLTDYSGYKIAFGNKRGPIDCSFFSIGYKAALPVTKMSVEEEEFETIVIPFDEFSNCNDDGTGLPIRTCLEDSKVCPNEKTLQDMKLITVWGEGVAGDVHLEIKKIEATDCDDGNPHTGNVELLRTRK
;
A
#
# COMPACT_ATOMS: atom_id res chain seq x y z
N LYS A 1 -76.54 -1.04 -57.27
CA LYS A 1 -75.80 -2.20 -56.70
C LYS A 1 -74.36 -2.08 -57.22
N LYS A 2 -73.30 -1.80 -56.45
CA LYS A 2 -73.01 -1.95 -55.02
C LYS A 2 -72.12 -0.79 -54.53
N MET A 3 -72.21 -0.56 -53.23
CA MET A 3 -71.49 0.38 -52.37
C MET A 3 -70.06 -0.08 -52.04
N VAL A 4 -69.16 0.92 -51.87
CA VAL A 4 -68.11 1.07 -50.81
C VAL A 4 -66.93 0.06 -50.92
N VAL A 5 -65.64 0.36 -50.69
CA VAL A 5 -64.97 1.03 -49.56
C VAL A 5 -63.65 1.66 -50.04
N VAL A 6 -63.39 2.90 -49.62
CA VAL A 6 -62.08 3.56 -49.61
C VAL A 6 -61.35 3.14 -48.34
N LEU A 7 -60.12 2.63 -48.43
CA LEU A 7 -59.23 2.44 -47.27
C LEU A 7 -57.81 2.89 -47.62
N GLN A 8 -57.35 3.85 -46.82
CA GLN A 8 -56.04 4.51 -46.86
C GLN A 8 -54.91 3.56 -46.44
N SER A 9 -53.71 3.73 -46.99
CA SER A 9 -52.48 3.26 -46.35
C SER A 9 -51.29 4.16 -46.72
N SER A 10 -51.08 5.22 -45.93
CA SER A 10 -49.99 6.20 -46.08
C SER A 10 -49.17 6.31 -44.78
N TRP A 11 -48.63 5.21 -44.24
CA TRP A 11 -47.81 5.30 -43.01
C TRP A 11 -46.83 4.14 -42.88
N ILE A 12 -45.78 4.03 -43.71
CA ILE A 12 -44.66 3.10 -43.43
C ILE A 12 -43.26 3.74 -43.59
N SER A 13 -43.14 4.97 -44.11
CA SER A 13 -41.82 5.53 -44.44
C SER A 13 -41.09 6.31 -43.33
N ALA A 14 -41.39 6.10 -42.03
CA ALA A 14 -40.85 6.96 -40.96
C ALA A 14 -40.27 6.22 -39.73
N LEU A 15 -39.80 4.98 -39.86
CA LEU A 15 -39.24 4.25 -38.71
C LEU A 15 -37.94 3.48 -39.00
N ILE A 16 -37.08 3.98 -39.90
CA ILE A 16 -35.70 3.49 -40.09
C ILE A 16 -34.75 4.68 -40.18
N LEU A 17 -34.77 5.58 -39.20
CA LEU A 17 -33.76 6.65 -39.08
C LEU A 17 -33.47 7.09 -37.64
N LEU A 18 -33.60 6.21 -36.65
CA LEU A 18 -33.22 6.59 -35.29
C LEU A 18 -32.77 5.39 -34.44
N LEU A 19 -31.67 4.75 -34.85
CA LEU A 19 -30.93 3.85 -33.97
C LEU A 19 -29.45 3.80 -34.39
N LEU A 20 -28.84 4.98 -34.53
CA LEU A 20 -27.41 5.15 -34.27
C LEU A 20 -27.25 5.23 -32.75
N LEU A 21 -27.15 4.06 -32.10
CA LEU A 21 -26.66 3.95 -30.72
C LEU A 21 -25.21 4.43 -30.74
N ALA A 22 -24.99 5.68 -30.35
CA ALA A 22 -23.67 6.17 -29.99
C ALA A 22 -23.25 5.45 -28.70
N THR A 23 -22.48 4.38 -28.81
CA THR A 23 -21.72 3.84 -27.68
C THR A 23 -20.61 4.83 -27.37
N ALA A 24 -20.89 5.79 -26.50
CA ALA A 24 -19.84 6.56 -25.85
C ALA A 24 -19.09 5.60 -24.93
N ALA A 25 -17.87 5.21 -25.32
CA ALA A 25 -16.96 4.54 -24.40
C ALA A 25 -16.67 5.53 -23.26
N VAL A 26 -17.18 5.23 -22.08
CA VAL A 26 -16.83 5.98 -20.87
C VAL A 26 -15.41 5.53 -20.53
N ALA A 27 -14.42 6.37 -20.79
CA ALA A 27 -13.09 6.17 -20.23
C ALA A 27 -13.21 6.46 -18.73
N GLU A 28 -13.05 5.43 -17.89
CA GLU A 28 -12.76 5.66 -16.48
C GLU A 28 -11.42 6.38 -16.42
N ALA A 29 -11.45 7.63 -15.93
CA ALA A 29 -10.24 8.21 -15.39
C ALA A 29 -9.85 7.30 -14.21
N VAL A 30 -8.61 6.81 -14.24
CA VAL A 30 -7.99 6.14 -13.12
C VAL A 30 -7.14 7.22 -12.47
N ALA A 31 -7.39 7.54 -11.20
CA ALA A 31 -6.56 8.49 -10.48
C ALA A 31 -5.13 7.96 -10.44
N GLU A 32 -4.19 8.87 -10.70
CA GLU A 32 -2.77 8.55 -10.70
C GLU A 32 -2.28 8.22 -9.28
N ASP A 33 -1.38 7.23 -9.20
CA ASP A 33 -0.72 6.85 -7.96
C ASP A 33 0.09 8.02 -7.39
N ILE A 34 0.11 8.12 -6.06
CA ILE A 34 0.76 9.23 -5.36
C ILE A 34 2.12 8.77 -4.85
N VAL A 35 3.19 9.26 -5.45
CA VAL A 35 4.56 8.95 -5.01
C VAL A 35 4.85 9.56 -3.63
N LEU A 36 5.28 8.72 -2.69
CA LEU A 36 5.62 9.09 -1.32
C LEU A 36 7.13 9.16 -1.09
N VAL A 37 7.86 8.20 -1.65
CA VAL A 37 9.32 8.15 -1.60
C VAL A 37 9.87 7.63 -2.92
N GLN A 38 10.84 8.35 -3.46
CA GLN A 38 11.73 7.89 -4.53
C GLN A 38 13.17 8.29 -4.21
N PHE A 39 14.11 7.70 -4.95
CA PHE A 39 15.54 7.83 -4.67
C PHE A 39 16.34 8.41 -5.84
N ASP A 40 15.65 8.86 -6.89
CA ASP A 40 16.21 9.77 -7.88
C ASP A 40 15.96 11.23 -7.45
N SER A 41 16.82 12.13 -7.93
CA SER A 41 16.70 13.55 -7.64
C SER A 41 15.86 14.30 -8.68
N SER A 42 14.98 13.60 -9.42
CA SER A 42 14.20 14.23 -10.50
C SER A 42 13.21 15.25 -9.96
N ASP A 43 12.63 14.98 -8.79
CA ASP A 43 11.53 15.79 -8.22
C ASP A 43 11.91 16.55 -6.94
N GLY A 44 13.22 16.66 -6.66
CA GLY A 44 13.72 17.47 -5.55
C GLY A 44 14.85 16.81 -4.74
N PRO A 45 15.15 17.35 -3.54
CA PRO A 45 16.15 16.77 -2.66
C PRO A 45 15.68 15.41 -2.14
N LEU A 46 16.61 14.45 -2.08
CA LEU A 46 16.32 13.12 -1.59
C LEU A 46 15.89 13.12 -0.12
N PRO A 47 14.96 12.22 0.27
CA PRO A 47 14.58 12.05 1.67
C PRO A 47 15.80 11.64 2.51
N VAL A 48 15.95 12.26 3.68
CA VAL A 48 16.97 11.86 4.64
C VAL A 48 16.48 10.65 5.41
N TRP A 49 17.23 9.56 5.35
CA TRP A 49 16.96 8.33 6.08
C TRP A 49 17.85 8.22 7.32
N LYS A 50 17.26 7.76 8.42
CA LYS A 50 17.93 7.52 9.69
C LYS A 50 17.75 6.06 10.08
N GLU A 51 18.87 5.36 10.21
CA GLU A 51 18.93 3.99 10.70
C GLU A 51 18.94 3.98 12.23
N MET A 52 18.33 2.96 12.83
CA MET A 52 18.35 2.67 14.25
C MET A 52 18.33 1.17 14.49
N ASN A 53 19.31 0.72 15.27
CA ASN A 53 19.42 -0.64 15.79
C ASN A 53 18.67 -0.83 17.11
N ASP A 54 18.43 -2.08 17.50
CA ASP A 54 17.82 -2.50 18.76
C ASP A 54 18.57 -1.96 20.00
N PRO A 55 18.08 -0.89 20.66
CA PRO A 55 18.90 -0.20 21.67
C PRO A 55 18.70 -0.74 23.09
N VAL A 56 17.72 -1.63 23.30
CA VAL A 56 17.23 -2.00 24.64
C VAL A 56 17.54 -3.47 24.94
N MET A 57 17.70 -3.79 26.22
CA MET A 57 17.97 -5.15 26.73
C MET A 57 19.23 -5.85 26.18
N GLY A 58 20.23 -5.09 25.72
CA GLY A 58 21.49 -5.65 25.21
C GLY A 58 21.38 -6.15 23.77
N GLY A 59 20.55 -5.49 22.96
CA GLY A 59 20.49 -5.67 21.51
C GLY A 59 21.86 -5.59 20.84
N LYS A 60 22.00 -6.34 19.76
CA LYS A 60 23.26 -6.56 19.03
C LYS A 60 23.08 -6.52 17.52
N SER A 61 21.87 -6.23 17.06
CA SER A 61 21.59 -6.14 15.64
C SER A 61 22.31 -4.91 15.08
N THR A 62 22.75 -4.98 13.83
CA THR A 62 23.47 -3.87 13.19
C THR A 62 22.94 -3.66 11.79
N GLY A 63 22.62 -2.41 11.47
CA GLY A 63 21.98 -2.01 10.23
C GLY A 63 22.63 -0.77 9.62
N GLN A 64 22.38 -0.60 8.34
CA GLN A 64 22.73 0.60 7.60
C GLN A 64 21.67 0.88 6.54
N PHE A 65 21.37 2.17 6.33
CA PHE A 65 20.60 2.62 5.18
C PHE A 65 21.45 3.56 4.34
N THR A 66 21.52 3.31 3.03
CA THR A 66 22.23 4.18 2.08
C THR A 66 21.36 4.42 0.85
N VAL A 67 21.60 5.52 0.14
CA VAL A 67 21.00 5.73 -1.18
C VAL A 67 22.08 5.54 -2.23
N GLN A 68 21.87 4.58 -3.14
CA GLN A 68 22.84 4.23 -4.18
C GLN A 68 22.11 3.89 -5.47
N LYS A 69 22.62 4.38 -6.61
CA LYS A 69 22.08 4.06 -7.96
C LYS A 69 20.55 4.30 -8.10
N GLY A 70 20.03 5.36 -7.48
CA GLY A 70 18.60 5.68 -7.54
C GLY A 70 17.72 4.77 -6.69
N MET A 71 18.27 4.11 -5.67
CA MET A 71 17.55 3.19 -4.79
C MET A 71 17.96 3.38 -3.33
N GLY A 72 17.02 3.14 -2.42
CA GLY A 72 17.30 2.97 -1.00
C GLY A 72 17.79 1.55 -0.73
N VAL A 73 18.95 1.41 -0.10
CA VAL A 73 19.59 0.13 0.22
C VAL A 73 19.66 -0.01 1.73
N PHE A 74 18.81 -0.90 2.26
CA PHE A 74 18.71 -1.24 3.67
C PHE A 74 19.38 -2.59 3.91
N THR A 75 20.50 -2.56 4.65
CA THR A 75 21.33 -3.74 4.89
C THR A 75 21.60 -3.91 6.37
N GLY A 76 21.94 -5.13 6.78
CA GLY A 76 22.32 -5.39 8.16
C GLY A 76 22.21 -6.84 8.55
N GLN A 77 22.23 -7.07 9.86
CA GLN A 77 22.01 -8.38 10.46
C GLN A 77 21.14 -8.20 11.71
N VAL A 78 20.04 -8.94 11.74
CA VAL A 78 19.21 -9.09 12.94
C VAL A 78 19.70 -10.33 13.68
N VAL A 79 20.02 -10.18 14.96
CA VAL A 79 20.46 -11.28 15.82
C VAL A 79 19.56 -11.38 17.04
N ASP A 80 19.61 -12.53 17.71
CA ASP A 80 18.87 -12.71 18.95
C ASP A 80 19.43 -11.81 20.05
N VAL A 81 18.52 -11.09 20.71
CA VAL A 81 18.83 -10.30 21.90
C VAL A 81 19.08 -11.27 23.06
N PRO A 82 20.29 -11.33 23.65
CA PRO A 82 20.64 -12.37 24.63
C PRO A 82 19.73 -12.43 25.85
N PHE A 83 19.24 -11.27 26.30
CA PHE A 83 18.36 -11.19 27.46
C PHE A 83 16.93 -11.66 27.16
N LEU A 84 16.40 -11.30 25.98
CA LEU A 84 15.03 -11.64 25.57
C LEU A 84 14.92 -13.05 25.00
N LYS A 85 16.03 -13.62 24.51
CA LYS A 85 16.08 -14.90 23.79
C LYS A 85 15.12 -14.90 22.59
N ALA A 86 15.05 -13.76 21.91
CA ALA A 86 14.20 -13.51 20.76
C ALA A 86 14.95 -12.60 19.77
N PRO A 87 14.59 -12.62 18.47
CA PRO A 87 15.18 -11.74 17.47
C PRO A 87 15.07 -10.26 17.87
N GLY A 88 16.14 -9.50 17.62
CA GLY A 88 16.12 -8.04 17.75
C GLY A 88 15.45 -7.37 16.55
N PHE A 89 15.84 -6.11 16.30
CA PHE A 89 15.43 -5.39 15.10
C PHE A 89 16.50 -4.43 14.60
N ILE A 90 16.38 -4.09 13.32
CA ILE A 90 16.97 -2.89 12.72
C ILE A 90 15.85 -2.15 11.99
N GLN A 91 15.92 -0.83 11.94
CA GLN A 91 14.96 -0.03 11.19
C GLN A 91 15.64 1.14 10.49
N ALA A 92 15.05 1.58 9.39
CA ALA A 92 15.41 2.82 8.74
C ALA A 92 14.15 3.65 8.51
N SER A 93 14.22 4.94 8.83
CA SER A 93 13.05 5.83 8.79
C SER A 93 13.36 7.14 8.09
N THR A 94 12.39 7.67 7.36
CA THR A 94 12.45 9.03 6.81
C THR A 94 11.26 9.87 7.28
N LYS A 95 11.54 11.15 7.54
CA LYS A 95 10.57 12.12 8.05
C LYS A 95 10.39 13.23 7.04
N GLY A 96 9.15 13.64 6.85
CA GLY A 96 8.81 14.74 5.95
C GLY A 96 7.30 14.99 5.94
N PRO A 97 6.86 16.09 5.31
CA PRO A 97 5.48 16.17 4.88
C PRO A 97 5.24 15.10 3.81
N PHE A 98 4.15 14.35 3.95
CA PHE A 98 3.67 13.44 2.91
C PHE A 98 2.35 13.98 2.32
N PRO A 99 2.08 13.74 1.03
CA PRO A 99 0.82 14.16 0.41
C PRO A 99 -0.38 13.44 1.03
N ASP A 100 -1.56 14.01 0.81
CA ASP A 100 -2.83 13.41 1.22
C ASP A 100 -3.14 12.18 0.35
N VAL A 101 -3.20 11.02 0.97
CA VAL A 101 -3.55 9.73 0.34
C VAL A 101 -4.87 9.17 0.83
N LEU A 102 -5.73 10.00 1.46
CA LEU A 102 -7.00 9.57 2.04
C LEU A 102 -7.92 8.86 1.04
N LYS A 103 -7.80 9.17 -0.25
CA LYS A 103 -8.59 8.56 -1.33
C LYS A 103 -7.97 7.28 -1.90
N CYS A 104 -6.77 6.91 -1.48
CA CYS A 104 -6.07 5.70 -1.91
C CYS A 104 -6.40 4.55 -0.98
N LYS A 105 -6.36 3.32 -1.49
CA LYS A 105 -6.75 2.12 -0.74
C LYS A 105 -5.55 1.35 -0.21
N SER A 106 -4.38 1.53 -0.82
CA SER A 106 -3.21 0.70 -0.54
C SER A 106 -1.92 1.52 -0.53
N LEU A 107 -0.92 1.02 0.20
CA LEU A 107 0.48 1.41 0.07
C LEU A 107 1.18 0.41 -0.84
N ALA A 108 1.83 0.89 -1.90
CA ALA A 108 2.66 0.06 -2.76
C ALA A 108 4.15 0.36 -2.53
N ILE A 109 4.97 -0.69 -2.55
CA ILE A 109 6.43 -0.58 -2.49
C ILE A 109 7.03 -1.42 -3.61
N THR A 110 7.86 -0.78 -4.44
CA THR A 110 8.65 -1.47 -5.46
C THR A 110 10.03 -1.75 -4.90
N CYS A 111 10.31 -3.02 -4.60
CA CYS A 111 11.53 -3.44 -3.92
C CYS A 111 12.01 -4.83 -4.38
N ARG A 112 13.17 -5.25 -3.87
CA ARG A 112 13.67 -6.62 -3.94
C ARG A 112 14.51 -6.94 -2.72
N SER A 113 14.57 -8.20 -2.32
CA SER A 113 15.53 -8.67 -1.33
C SER A 113 16.64 -9.49 -1.98
N LEU A 114 17.89 -9.32 -1.55
CA LEU A 114 19.01 -10.16 -1.97
C LEU A 114 19.35 -11.26 -0.93
N THR A 115 18.61 -11.28 0.17
CA THR A 115 18.72 -12.24 1.27
C THR A 115 17.43 -13.02 1.41
N ASP A 116 17.49 -14.22 2.01
CA ASP A 116 16.28 -15.01 2.31
C ASP A 116 15.62 -14.57 3.64
N TYR A 117 15.48 -13.26 3.81
CA TYR A 117 15.02 -12.67 5.07
C TYR A 117 13.52 -12.43 5.03
N SER A 118 12.76 -13.14 5.87
CA SER A 118 11.30 -13.03 5.92
C SER A 118 10.77 -12.02 6.95
N GLY A 119 11.67 -11.36 7.70
CA GLY A 119 11.32 -10.49 8.81
C GLY A 119 10.98 -9.04 8.42
N TYR A 120 10.83 -8.74 7.13
CA TYR A 120 10.59 -7.38 6.67
C TYR A 120 9.21 -6.85 7.09
N LYS A 121 9.16 -5.59 7.53
CA LYS A 121 7.92 -4.82 7.70
C LYS A 121 8.07 -3.44 7.10
N ILE A 122 6.93 -2.83 6.78
CA ILE A 122 6.82 -1.42 6.45
C ILE A 122 5.82 -0.77 7.42
N ALA A 123 6.11 0.46 7.81
CA ALA A 123 5.27 1.23 8.69
C ALA A 123 5.20 2.69 8.28
N PHE A 124 4.10 3.35 8.62
CA PHE A 124 3.93 4.78 8.44
C PHE A 124 3.20 5.40 9.62
N GLY A 125 3.27 6.73 9.74
CA GLY A 125 2.63 7.42 10.85
C GLY A 125 3.44 7.37 12.14
N ASN A 126 3.02 8.17 13.09
CA ASN A 126 3.54 8.20 14.45
C ASN A 126 2.40 8.15 15.48
N LYS A 127 1.19 7.75 15.06
CA LYS A 127 0.05 7.63 15.95
C LYS A 127 0.29 6.48 16.92
N ARG A 128 0.13 6.80 18.20
CA ARG A 128 0.18 5.83 19.29
C ARG A 128 -0.97 4.83 19.18
N GLY A 129 -0.68 3.54 19.37
CA GLY A 129 -1.67 2.49 19.55
C GLY A 129 -2.61 2.74 20.74
N PRO A 130 -3.77 2.07 20.78
CA PRO A 130 -4.61 2.03 21.98
C PRO A 130 -3.85 1.63 23.25
N ILE A 131 -4.39 2.00 24.42
CA ILE A 131 -3.73 1.79 25.72
C ILE A 131 -3.55 0.31 26.10
N ASP A 132 -4.38 -0.56 25.53
CA ASP A 132 -4.34 -2.01 25.68
C ASP A 132 -3.41 -2.69 24.67
N CYS A 133 -2.76 -1.93 23.79
CA CYS A 133 -1.67 -2.41 22.93
C CYS A 133 -0.31 -2.17 23.60
N SER A 134 0.75 -2.71 22.99
CA SER A 134 2.11 -2.61 23.52
C SER A 134 2.55 -1.14 23.75
N PHE A 135 3.42 -0.96 24.75
CA PHE A 135 4.05 0.35 25.00
C PHE A 135 4.98 0.80 23.86
N PHE A 136 5.35 -0.04 22.91
CA PHE A 136 6.17 0.32 21.75
C PHE A 136 5.36 0.39 20.45
N SER A 137 4.05 0.09 20.51
CA SER A 137 3.14 0.24 19.36
C SER A 137 2.93 1.71 18.97
N ILE A 138 3.67 2.17 17.96
CA ILE A 138 3.63 3.52 17.39
C ILE A 138 3.70 3.41 15.86
N GLY A 139 2.83 4.14 15.17
CA GLY A 139 2.69 4.02 13.72
C GLY A 139 1.90 2.78 13.32
N TYR A 140 1.40 2.77 12.10
CA TYR A 140 0.69 1.63 11.53
C TYR A 140 1.71 0.77 10.77
N LYS A 141 1.84 -0.50 11.13
CA LYS A 141 2.84 -1.45 10.63
C LYS A 141 2.11 -2.62 9.97
N ALA A 142 2.70 -3.14 8.89
CA ALA A 142 2.28 -4.34 8.20
C ALA A 142 3.49 -5.18 7.79
N ALA A 143 3.28 -6.48 7.58
CA ALA A 143 4.31 -7.34 7.01
C ALA A 143 4.65 -6.89 5.58
N LEU A 144 5.92 -7.02 5.19
CA LEU A 144 6.37 -6.80 3.82
C LEU A 144 6.85 -8.15 3.25
N PRO A 145 6.00 -8.91 2.55
CA PRO A 145 6.30 -10.27 2.10
C PRO A 145 7.15 -10.29 0.82
N VAL A 146 8.29 -9.59 0.81
CA VAL A 146 9.25 -9.59 -0.29
C VAL A 146 10.01 -10.91 -0.33
N THR A 147 10.18 -11.46 -1.53
CA THR A 147 10.94 -12.69 -1.73
C THR A 147 12.37 -12.40 -2.18
N LYS A 148 13.26 -13.36 -1.95
CA LYS A 148 14.64 -13.25 -2.44
C LYS A 148 14.64 -13.29 -3.98
N MET A 149 15.28 -12.30 -4.59
CA MET A 149 15.47 -12.22 -6.05
C MET A 149 16.94 -12.31 -6.42
N SER A 150 17.22 -12.70 -7.66
CA SER A 150 18.57 -12.77 -8.20
C SER A 150 19.08 -11.37 -8.58
N VAL A 151 20.35 -11.09 -8.33
CA VAL A 151 20.97 -9.80 -8.69
C VAL A 151 21.02 -9.59 -10.21
N GLU A 152 21.15 -10.69 -10.96
CA GLU A 152 21.37 -10.71 -12.40
C GLU A 152 20.17 -10.21 -13.21
N GLU A 153 18.97 -10.23 -12.64
CA GLU A 153 17.73 -9.95 -13.37
C GLU A 153 17.36 -8.46 -13.35
N GLU A 154 18.06 -7.62 -12.57
CA GLU A 154 17.67 -6.22 -12.29
C GLU A 154 16.18 -6.02 -11.95
N GLU A 155 15.51 -7.12 -11.58
CA GLU A 155 14.07 -7.22 -11.41
C GLU A 155 13.67 -6.77 -10.02
N PHE A 156 12.53 -6.10 -9.94
CA PHE A 156 11.91 -5.61 -8.72
C PHE A 156 10.46 -6.05 -8.76
N GLU A 157 9.93 -6.43 -7.60
CA GLU A 157 8.51 -6.67 -7.45
C GLU A 157 7.82 -5.44 -6.83
N THR A 158 6.57 -5.21 -7.22
CA THR A 158 5.71 -4.21 -6.58
C THR A 158 4.75 -4.95 -5.65
N ILE A 159 4.90 -4.72 -4.35
CA ILE A 159 4.05 -5.30 -3.32
C ILE A 159 3.03 -4.25 -2.92
N VAL A 160 1.75 -4.57 -3.10
CA VAL A 160 0.61 -3.71 -2.75
C VAL A 160 0.02 -4.21 -1.43
N ILE A 161 0.01 -3.35 -0.42
CA ILE A 161 -0.49 -3.66 0.93
C ILE A 161 -1.71 -2.74 1.18
N PRO A 162 -2.93 -3.28 1.22
CA PRO A 162 -4.13 -2.53 1.59
C PRO A 162 -3.97 -1.82 2.94
N PHE A 163 -4.51 -0.60 3.07
CA PHE A 163 -4.39 0.16 4.32
C PHE A 163 -5.06 -0.54 5.52
N ASP A 164 -6.03 -1.43 5.29
CA ASP A 164 -6.66 -2.25 6.33
C ASP A 164 -5.84 -3.49 6.75
N GLU A 165 -4.70 -3.76 6.12
CA GLU A 165 -3.71 -4.72 6.62
C GLU A 165 -2.75 -4.09 7.65
N PHE A 166 -2.70 -2.76 7.72
CA PHE A 166 -1.86 -2.06 8.68
C PHE A 166 -2.54 -1.93 10.04
N SER A 167 -1.74 -2.06 11.10
CA SER A 167 -2.21 -1.88 12.49
C SER A 167 -1.20 -1.11 13.33
N ASN A 168 -1.70 -0.26 14.22
CA ASN A 168 -0.89 0.36 15.26
C ASN A 168 -0.94 -0.42 16.59
N CYS A 169 -1.21 -1.72 16.54
CA CYS A 169 -1.27 -2.62 17.69
C CYS A 169 -0.48 -3.89 17.37
N ASN A 170 0.82 -3.88 17.68
CA ASN A 170 1.76 -4.92 17.26
C ASN A 170 2.41 -5.62 18.45
N ASP A 171 2.84 -6.85 18.23
CA ASP A 171 3.67 -7.62 19.15
C ASP A 171 5.12 -7.14 19.11
N ASP A 172 5.73 -6.93 20.27
CA ASP A 172 7.09 -6.36 20.39
C ASP A 172 8.20 -7.35 19.98
N GLY A 173 7.90 -8.64 19.93
CA GLY A 173 8.88 -9.67 19.55
C GLY A 173 8.86 -9.95 18.06
N THR A 174 7.68 -10.03 17.46
CA THR A 174 7.49 -10.41 16.05
C THR A 174 7.30 -9.22 15.12
N GLY A 175 6.87 -8.07 15.65
CA GLY A 175 6.48 -6.89 14.89
C GLY A 175 5.19 -7.05 14.09
N LEU A 176 4.43 -8.13 14.30
CA LEU A 176 3.16 -8.38 13.62
C LEU A 176 1.97 -7.81 14.42
N PRO A 177 0.86 -7.47 13.75
CA PRO A 177 -0.36 -7.07 14.42
C PRO A 177 -0.86 -8.15 15.40
N ILE A 178 -1.06 -7.78 16.67
CA ILE A 178 -1.82 -8.62 17.64
C ILE A 178 -3.33 -8.40 17.53
N ARG A 179 -3.70 -7.30 16.87
CA ARG A 179 -5.07 -6.96 16.53
C ARG A 179 -5.06 -6.33 15.15
N THR A 180 -5.88 -6.85 14.26
CA THR A 180 -6.00 -6.34 12.89
C THR A 180 -7.02 -5.21 12.81
N CYS A 181 -6.91 -4.39 11.78
CA CYS A 181 -7.90 -3.34 11.50
C CYS A 181 -9.30 -3.94 11.21
N LEU A 182 -9.37 -5.12 10.59
CA LEU A 182 -10.62 -5.86 10.37
C LEU A 182 -11.32 -6.25 11.68
N GLU A 183 -10.55 -6.57 12.73
CA GLU A 183 -11.10 -6.96 14.04
C GLU A 183 -11.49 -5.75 14.90
N ASP A 184 -10.75 -4.64 14.82
CA ASP A 184 -10.99 -3.44 15.61
C ASP A 184 -10.63 -2.18 14.84
N SER A 185 -11.65 -1.40 14.48
CA SER A 185 -11.46 -0.18 13.70
C SER A 185 -10.60 0.88 14.41
N LYS A 186 -10.35 0.75 15.71
CA LYS A 186 -9.49 1.68 16.48
C LYS A 186 -8.02 1.56 16.10
N VAL A 187 -7.60 0.41 15.58
CA VAL A 187 -6.19 0.16 15.21
C VAL A 187 -5.89 0.41 13.74
N CYS A 188 -6.92 0.70 12.94
CA CYS A 188 -6.80 1.07 11.53
C CYS A 188 -6.12 2.44 11.33
N PRO A 189 -5.42 2.64 10.20
CA PRO A 189 -5.05 3.97 9.72
C PRO A 189 -6.24 4.92 9.78
N ASN A 190 -6.03 6.11 10.35
CA ASN A 190 -7.06 7.13 10.45
C ASN A 190 -6.81 8.26 9.46
N GLU A 191 -7.85 9.01 9.18
CA GLU A 191 -7.85 10.08 8.17
C GLU A 191 -6.68 11.05 8.36
N LYS A 192 -6.44 11.51 9.60
CA LYS A 192 -5.34 12.44 9.90
C LYS A 192 -3.95 11.91 9.54
N THR A 193 -3.73 10.59 9.64
CA THR A 193 -2.45 9.98 9.26
C THR A 193 -2.38 9.74 7.75
N LEU A 194 -3.50 9.41 7.09
CA LEU A 194 -3.52 9.27 5.62
C LEU A 194 -3.39 10.62 4.91
N GLN A 195 -3.83 11.72 5.53
CA GLN A 195 -3.65 13.07 5.01
C GLN A 195 -2.22 13.59 5.11
N ASP A 196 -1.44 13.08 6.08
CA ASP A 196 -0.01 13.34 6.21
C ASP A 196 0.61 12.28 7.13
N MET A 197 1.33 11.34 6.52
CA MET A 197 1.92 10.21 7.21
C MET A 197 3.03 10.61 8.19
N LYS A 198 3.64 11.79 8.06
CA LYS A 198 4.79 12.29 8.85
C LYS A 198 6.09 11.48 8.77
N LEU A 199 5.99 10.16 8.66
CA LEU A 199 7.06 9.19 8.81
C LEU A 199 6.74 7.96 7.96
N ILE A 200 7.74 7.45 7.25
CA ILE A 200 7.74 6.10 6.67
C ILE A 200 8.97 5.36 7.20
N THR A 201 8.81 4.10 7.55
CA THR A 201 9.85 3.26 8.16
C THR A 201 9.84 1.86 7.55
N VAL A 202 11.02 1.33 7.25
CA VAL A 202 11.23 -0.09 6.92
C VAL A 202 11.97 -0.77 8.06
N TRP A 203 11.60 -2.03 8.31
CA TRP A 203 12.10 -2.80 9.45
C TRP A 203 12.65 -4.15 8.99
N GLY A 204 13.69 -4.63 9.65
CA GLY A 204 13.97 -6.06 9.81
C GLY A 204 13.77 -6.42 11.28
N GLU A 205 12.78 -7.26 11.58
CA GLU A 205 12.34 -7.56 12.95
C GLU A 205 11.68 -8.94 13.00
N GLY A 206 11.68 -9.60 14.16
CA GLY A 206 10.92 -10.83 14.40
C GLY A 206 11.53 -12.12 13.85
N VAL A 207 12.60 -12.03 13.07
CA VAL A 207 13.41 -13.16 12.60
C VAL A 207 14.88 -12.74 12.62
N ALA A 208 15.77 -13.62 13.09
CA ALA A 208 17.21 -13.42 13.01
C ALA A 208 17.71 -13.80 11.60
N GLY A 209 18.62 -13.00 11.05
CA GLY A 209 19.16 -13.23 9.71
C GLY A 209 19.80 -12.00 9.10
N ASP A 210 20.46 -12.21 7.96
CA ASP A 210 21.05 -11.13 7.17
C ASP A 210 19.95 -10.40 6.39
N VAL A 211 20.00 -9.07 6.42
CA VAL A 211 19.04 -8.19 5.80
C VAL A 211 19.71 -7.52 4.59
N HIS A 212 19.08 -7.60 3.42
CA HIS A 212 19.40 -6.78 2.25
C HIS A 212 18.14 -6.49 1.44
N LEU A 213 17.56 -5.30 1.63
CA LEU A 213 16.40 -4.80 0.91
C LEU A 213 16.78 -3.60 0.05
N GLU A 214 16.45 -3.65 -1.23
CA GLU A 214 16.61 -2.53 -2.15
C GLU A 214 15.24 -2.00 -2.54
N ILE A 215 15.04 -0.68 -2.44
CA ILE A 215 13.76 -0.01 -2.63
C ILE A 215 13.91 1.00 -3.76
N LYS A 216 13.09 0.88 -4.80
CA LYS A 216 13.01 1.87 -5.88
C LYS A 216 12.05 2.99 -5.54
N LYS A 217 10.84 2.65 -5.08
CA LYS A 217 9.77 3.61 -4.85
C LYS A 217 8.78 3.12 -3.80
N ILE A 218 8.18 4.04 -3.07
CA ILE A 218 7.01 3.84 -2.21
C ILE A 218 5.94 4.83 -2.65
N GLU A 219 4.72 4.37 -2.84
CA GLU A 219 3.59 5.14 -3.33
C GLU A 219 2.28 4.72 -2.67
N ALA A 220 1.26 5.58 -2.75
CA ALA A 220 -0.12 5.17 -2.49
C ALA A 220 -0.82 4.91 -3.82
N THR A 221 -1.55 3.80 -3.90
CA THR A 221 -2.18 3.29 -5.12
C THR A 221 -3.66 3.02 -4.89
N ASP A 222 -4.37 2.67 -5.97
CA ASP A 222 -5.80 2.40 -5.99
C ASP A 222 -6.61 3.62 -5.51
N CYS A 223 -6.18 4.81 -5.97
CA CYS A 223 -6.77 6.08 -5.59
C CYS A 223 -8.11 6.31 -6.31
N ASP A 224 -9.09 6.81 -5.58
CA ASP A 224 -10.39 7.19 -6.15
C ASP A 224 -10.35 8.63 -6.69
N ASP A 225 -10.78 8.82 -7.93
CA ASP A 225 -10.88 10.10 -8.65
C ASP A 225 -11.94 11.04 -8.06
N GLY A 226 -12.71 10.58 -7.06
CA GLY A 226 -13.84 11.31 -6.48
C GLY A 226 -15.12 11.28 -7.33
N ASN A 227 -15.23 10.40 -8.33
CA ASN A 227 -16.47 10.18 -9.06
C ASN A 227 -17.31 9.09 -8.35
N PRO A 228 -18.53 9.38 -7.87
CA PRO A 228 -19.35 8.36 -7.22
C PRO A 228 -19.68 7.23 -8.21
N HIS A 229 -19.18 6.02 -7.92
CA HIS A 229 -19.60 4.80 -8.61
C HIS A 229 -21.12 4.64 -8.50
N THR A 230 -21.83 4.89 -9.60
CA THR A 230 -23.19 4.39 -9.79
C THR A 230 -23.08 2.90 -10.10
N GLY A 231 -22.84 2.09 -9.07
CA GLY A 231 -22.90 0.64 -9.15
C GLY A 231 -24.32 0.21 -9.49
N ASN A 232 -24.59 -0.03 -10.78
CA ASN A 232 -25.77 -0.74 -11.21
C ASN A 232 -25.65 -2.19 -10.73
N VAL A 233 -26.32 -2.50 -9.62
CA VAL A 233 -26.62 -3.88 -9.23
C VAL A 233 -27.51 -4.47 -10.32
N GLU A 234 -26.90 -5.20 -11.26
CA GLU A 234 -27.64 -6.01 -12.21
C GLU A 234 -28.29 -7.17 -11.45
N LEU A 235 -29.53 -6.94 -11.04
CA LEU A 235 -30.45 -7.96 -10.55
C LEU A 235 -30.62 -9.02 -11.64
N LEU A 236 -29.95 -10.16 -11.47
CA LEU A 236 -30.22 -11.41 -12.17
C LEU A 236 -31.69 -11.79 -11.98
N ARG A 237 -32.55 -11.36 -12.91
CA ARG A 237 -33.90 -11.90 -13.10
C ARG A 237 -33.81 -13.05 -14.10
N THR A 238 -33.51 -14.24 -13.61
CA THR A 238 -33.82 -15.48 -14.31
C THR A 238 -35.34 -15.59 -14.44
N ARG A 239 -35.88 -15.38 -15.65
CA ARG A 239 -37.25 -15.80 -16.01
C ARG A 239 -37.23 -17.29 -16.38
N LYS A 240 -38.11 -18.06 -15.73
CA LYS A 240 -38.74 -19.23 -16.33
C LYS A 240 -39.93 -18.77 -17.18
#